data_AF-A0A369BF72-F1
#
_entry.id   AF-A0A369BF72-F1
#
_cell.length_a   1.000
_cell.length_b   1.000
_cell.length_c   1.000
_cell.angle_alpha   90.00
_cell.angle_beta   90.00
_cell.angle_gamma   90.00
#
_symmetry.space_group_name_H-M   'P 1'
#
loop_
_entity.id
_entity.type
_entity.pdbx_description
1 polymer ?
#
loop_
_entity_poly.entity_id
_entity_poly.type
_entity_poly.pdbx_seq_one_letter_code
_entity_poly.pdbx_strand_id
1 'polypeptide(L)'
;MDTQSMVTSKMGVQKIGKTVSDELPKVKDVNLNIRDKLNDILFYEKHNLVNYQIAINEMINDDLRALLLSNHSKIQNTHTTYFSELFNLGEYQADIATPPQVSDIFDVFNGYKTQLPIKQ
;
A
#
# COMPACT_ATOMS: atom_id res chain seq x y z
N MET A 1 -10.48 4.35 -0.73
CA MET A 1 -9.64 5.53 -0.43
C MET A 1 -10.06 6.69 -1.30
N ASP A 2 -10.32 7.87 -0.72
CA ASP A 2 -10.66 9.08 -1.47
C ASP A 2 -9.38 9.78 -1.95
N THR A 3 -8.98 9.52 -3.19
CA THR A 3 -7.75 10.08 -3.79
C THR A 3 -7.91 11.52 -4.28
N GLN A 4 -9.12 12.09 -4.17
CA GLN A 4 -9.36 13.52 -4.47
C GLN A 4 -9.18 14.40 -3.23
N SER A 5 -9.05 13.80 -2.05
CA SER A 5 -8.77 14.51 -0.80
C SER A 5 -7.33 15.02 -0.78
N MET A 6 -7.17 16.33 -0.55
CA MET A 6 -5.89 17.02 -0.60
C MET A 6 -5.56 17.70 0.73
N VAL A 7 -4.29 17.62 1.12
CA VAL A 7 -3.75 18.28 2.31
C VAL A 7 -2.47 19.03 1.95
N THR A 8 -2.31 20.24 2.48
CA THR A 8 -1.10 21.04 2.33
C THR A 8 -0.17 20.77 3.51
N SER A 9 1.03 20.27 3.23
CA SER A 9 2.06 20.05 4.24
C SER A 9 2.54 21.38 4.85
N LYS A 10 3.25 21.30 5.99
CA LYS A 10 3.88 22.48 6.64
C LYS A 10 4.84 23.25 5.72
N MET A 11 5.36 22.59 4.68
CA MET A 11 6.26 23.16 3.67
C MET A 11 5.51 23.73 2.45
N GLY A 12 4.17 23.76 2.46
CA GLY A 12 3.36 24.28 1.36
C GLY A 12 3.11 23.30 0.20
N VAL A 13 3.65 22.08 0.27
CA VAL A 13 3.45 21.04 -0.77
C VAL A 13 2.06 20.42 -0.62
N GLN A 14 1.29 20.37 -1.73
CA GLN A 14 0.02 19.66 -1.81
C GLN A 14 0.24 18.15 -1.97
N LYS A 15 -0.45 17.36 -1.16
CA LYS A 15 -0.41 15.89 -1.16
C LYS A 15 -1.81 15.33 -1.14
N ILE A 16 -2.00 14.16 -1.75
CA ILE A 16 -3.22 13.37 -1.56
C ILE A 16 -3.21 12.87 -0.12
N GLY A 17 -4.26 13.15 0.64
CA GLY A 17 -4.29 12.84 2.06
C GLY A 17 -5.33 13.65 2.82
N LYS A 18 -5.47 13.32 4.11
CA LYS A 18 -6.33 14.02 5.06
C LYS A 18 -5.51 14.64 6.18
N THR A 19 -6.10 15.62 6.85
CA THR A 19 -5.58 16.12 8.12
C THR A 19 -5.64 15.01 9.16
N VAL A 20 -4.62 14.94 10.02
CA VAL A 20 -4.57 13.96 11.12
C VAL A 20 -5.82 14.11 11.99
N SER A 21 -6.52 13.01 12.22
CA SER A 21 -7.75 12.97 13.01
C SER A 21 -7.49 13.31 14.49
N ASP A 22 -8.44 13.99 15.14
CA ASP A 22 -8.41 14.24 16.58
C ASP A 22 -8.63 12.95 17.42
N GLU A 23 -9.05 11.85 16.77
CA GLU A 23 -9.11 10.51 17.40
C GLU A 23 -7.73 9.95 17.75
N LEU A 24 -6.67 10.50 17.13
CA LEU A 24 -5.30 10.09 17.40
C LEU A 24 -4.69 10.95 18.51
N PRO A 25 -3.93 10.34 19.43
CA PRO A 25 -3.30 11.07 20.52
C PRO A 25 -2.29 12.08 19.96
N LYS A 26 -2.37 13.33 20.43
CA LYS A 26 -1.46 14.41 20.04
C LYS A 26 -0.05 14.23 20.61
N VAL A 27 0.06 13.50 21.72
CA VAL A 27 1.31 13.14 22.39
C VAL A 27 1.36 11.62 22.52
N LYS A 28 2.48 11.01 22.13
CA LYS A 28 2.67 9.57 22.27
C LYS A 28 2.74 9.22 23.76
N ASP A 29 1.89 8.30 24.19
CA ASP A 29 1.92 7.72 25.54
C ASP A 29 2.35 6.24 25.48
N VAL A 30 2.29 5.55 26.62
CA VAL A 30 2.63 4.12 26.74
C VAL A 30 1.50 3.20 26.27
N ASN A 31 0.32 3.74 25.95
CA ASN A 31 -0.84 2.95 25.59
C ASN A 31 -0.85 2.65 24.08
N LEU A 32 -1.37 1.48 23.72
CA LEU A 32 -1.59 1.13 22.32
C LEU A 32 -2.79 1.91 21.77
N ASN A 33 -2.50 2.91 20.95
CA ASN A 33 -3.54 3.70 20.28
C ASN A 33 -4.04 2.98 19.01
N ILE A 34 -5.07 3.55 18.37
CA ILE A 34 -5.69 2.94 17.19
C ILE A 34 -4.74 2.88 15.99
N ARG A 35 -3.85 3.88 15.81
CA ARG A 35 -2.81 3.86 14.77
C ARG A 35 -1.87 2.68 14.98
N ASP A 36 -1.41 2.44 16.20
CA ASP A 36 -0.50 1.33 16.51
C ASP A 36 -1.17 -0.02 16.18
N LYS A 37 -2.42 -0.21 16.60
CA LYS A 37 -3.20 -1.42 16.32
C LYS A 37 -3.39 -1.65 14.81
N LEU A 38 -3.74 -0.60 14.07
CA LEU A 38 -3.93 -0.68 12.62
C LEU A 38 -2.62 -0.98 11.89
N ASN A 39 -1.50 -0.40 12.33
CA ASN A 39 -0.19 -0.69 11.77
C ASN A 39 0.25 -2.13 12.03
N ASP A 40 0.01 -2.66 13.23
CA ASP A 40 0.30 -4.06 13.56
C ASP A 40 -0.52 -5.02 12.68
N ILE A 41 -1.81 -4.73 12.49
CA ILE A 41 -2.66 -5.50 11.57
C ILE A 41 -2.11 -5.43 10.14
N LEU A 42 -1.78 -4.24 9.63
CA LEU A 42 -1.20 -4.12 8.29
C LEU A 42 0.12 -4.87 8.14
N PHE A 43 0.97 -4.87 9.17
CA PHE A 43 2.21 -5.64 9.16
C PHE A 43 1.92 -7.14 9.04
N TYR A 44 0.97 -7.64 9.82
CA TYR A 44 0.55 -9.04 9.77
C TYR A 44 -0.05 -9.42 8.41
N GLU A 45 -0.94 -8.59 7.86
CA GLU A 45 -1.53 -8.85 6.54
C GLU A 45 -0.47 -8.87 5.42
N LYS A 46 0.54 -7.97 5.46
CA LYS A 46 1.66 -8.01 4.50
C LYS A 46 2.45 -9.29 4.59
N HIS A 47 2.73 -9.75 5.82
CA HIS A 47 3.42 -11.02 6.02
C HIS A 47 2.61 -12.19 5.44
N ASN A 48 1.29 -12.21 5.67
CA ASN A 48 0.42 -13.22 5.10
C ASN A 48 0.38 -13.16 3.57
N LEU A 49 0.25 -11.98 2.96
CA LEU A 49 0.27 -11.83 1.49
C LEU A 49 1.52 -12.48 0.88
N VAL A 50 2.70 -12.22 1.45
CA VAL A 50 3.95 -12.84 1.00
C VAL A 50 3.91 -14.36 1.14
N ASN A 51 3.49 -14.88 2.31
CA ASN A 51 3.43 -16.31 2.56
C ASN A 51 2.44 -17.03 1.64
N TYR A 52 1.26 -16.45 1.41
CA TYR A 52 0.27 -16.99 0.48
C TYR A 52 0.79 -16.97 -0.95
N GLN A 53 1.51 -15.92 -1.36
CA GLN A 53 2.10 -15.87 -2.70
C GLN A 53 3.14 -16.99 -2.91
N ILE A 54 3.99 -17.24 -1.91
CA ILE A 54 4.94 -18.37 -1.93
C ILE A 54 4.17 -19.69 -2.04
N ALA A 55 3.17 -19.90 -1.18
CA ALA A 55 2.37 -21.12 -1.18
C ALA A 55 1.63 -21.36 -2.52
N ILE A 56 1.07 -20.30 -3.13
CA ILE A 56 0.40 -20.38 -4.44
C ILE A 56 1.38 -20.83 -5.53
N ASN A 57 2.61 -20.31 -5.52
CA ASN A 57 3.64 -20.64 -6.51
C ASN A 57 4.13 -22.08 -6.39
N GLU A 58 4.15 -22.63 -5.17
CA GLU A 58 4.65 -23.97 -4.88
C GLU A 58 3.56 -25.05 -4.86
N MET A 59 2.28 -24.68 -4.97
CA MET A 59 1.17 -25.63 -4.85
C MET A 59 0.95 -26.44 -6.13
N ILE A 60 1.14 -27.76 -6.01
CA ILE A 60 0.95 -28.73 -7.11
C ILE A 60 -0.53 -29.05 -7.34
N ASN A 61 -1.36 -29.08 -6.30
CA ASN A 61 -2.77 -29.41 -6.41
C ASN A 61 -3.61 -28.18 -6.81
N ASP A 62 -4.34 -28.29 -7.91
CA ASP A 62 -5.08 -27.17 -8.51
C ASP A 62 -6.22 -26.66 -7.63
N ASP A 63 -6.96 -27.55 -6.96
CA ASP A 63 -8.07 -27.18 -6.06
C ASP A 63 -7.55 -26.42 -4.83
N LEU A 64 -6.45 -26.89 -4.24
CA LEU A 64 -5.79 -26.22 -3.13
C LEU A 64 -5.21 -24.88 -3.57
N ARG A 65 -4.61 -24.79 -4.77
CA ARG A 65 -4.10 -23.54 -5.33
C ARG A 65 -5.23 -22.51 -5.53
N ALA A 66 -6.38 -22.94 -6.02
CA ALA A 66 -7.57 -22.09 -6.16
C ALA A 66 -8.07 -21.58 -4.80
N LEU A 67 -8.08 -22.43 -3.77
CA LEU A 67 -8.43 -22.03 -2.41
C LEU A 67 -7.44 -20.99 -1.85
N LEU A 68 -6.14 -21.20 -2.04
CA LEU A 68 -5.11 -20.26 -1.61
C LEU A 68 -5.25 -18.90 -2.31
N LEU A 69 -5.53 -18.88 -3.62
CA LEU A 69 -5.81 -17.66 -4.38
C LEU A 69 -7.04 -16.90 -3.84
N SER A 70 -8.10 -17.64 -3.48
CA SER A 70 -9.29 -17.04 -2.85
C SER A 70 -8.96 -16.39 -1.51
N ASN A 71 -8.19 -17.08 -0.67
CA ASN A 71 -7.79 -16.57 0.64
C ASN A 71 -6.83 -15.37 0.53
N HIS A 72 -5.85 -15.43 -0.37
CA HIS A 72 -4.96 -14.30 -0.68
C HIS A 72 -5.77 -13.06 -1.09
N SER A 73 -6.77 -13.22 -1.96
CA SER A 73 -7.66 -12.12 -2.36
C SER A 73 -8.43 -11.51 -1.18
N LYS A 74 -8.92 -12.33 -0.24
CA LYS A 74 -9.61 -11.85 0.97
C LYS A 74 -8.67 -11.06 1.89
N ILE A 75 -7.44 -11.55 2.06
CA ILE A 75 -6.38 -10.88 2.82
C ILE A 75 -6.03 -9.54 2.16
N GLN A 76 -5.85 -9.51 0.83
CA GLN A 76 -5.58 -8.27 0.08
C GLN A 76 -6.69 -7.22 0.28
N ASN A 77 -7.95 -7.64 0.25
CA ASN A 77 -9.08 -6.75 0.50
C ASN A 77 -9.06 -6.22 1.94
N THR A 78 -8.79 -7.08 2.91
CA THR A 78 -8.67 -6.71 4.33
C THR A 78 -7.55 -5.71 4.58
N HIS A 79 -6.36 -5.97 4.02
CA HIS A 79 -5.24 -5.02 4.04
C HIS A 79 -5.64 -3.67 3.44
N THR A 80 -6.33 -3.67 2.29
CA THR A 80 -6.74 -2.43 1.60
C THR A 80 -7.76 -1.63 2.42
N THR A 81 -8.66 -2.31 3.14
CA THR A 81 -9.59 -1.68 4.07
C THR A 81 -8.84 -0.98 5.21
N TYR A 82 -7.96 -1.69 5.92
CA TYR A 82 -7.19 -1.07 7.02
C TYR A 82 -6.26 0.05 6.56
N PHE A 83 -5.67 -0.09 5.37
CA PHE A 83 -4.88 0.98 4.75
C PHE A 83 -5.75 2.21 4.43
N SER A 84 -6.98 1.99 3.98
CA SER A 84 -7.96 3.08 3.77
C SER A 84 -8.36 3.75 5.09
N GLU A 85 -8.46 3.01 6.19
CA GLU A 85 -8.73 3.59 7.51
C GLU A 85 -7.58 4.45 8.03
N LEU A 86 -6.33 3.99 7.87
CA LEU A 86 -5.18 4.84 8.22
C LEU A 86 -5.10 6.10 7.34
N PHE A 87 -5.45 6.01 6.05
CA PHE A 87 -5.61 7.19 5.21
C PHE A 87 -6.71 8.12 5.73
N ASN A 88 -7.85 7.57 6.15
CA ASN A 88 -8.96 8.35 6.71
C ASN A 88 -8.57 9.07 8.01
N LEU A 89 -7.71 8.45 8.81
CA LEU A 89 -7.12 9.05 10.02
C LEU A 89 -6.03 10.08 9.73
N GLY A 90 -5.65 10.28 8.46
CA GLY A 90 -4.63 11.24 8.04
C GLY A 90 -3.18 10.75 8.20
N GLU A 91 -2.98 9.45 8.43
CA GLU A 91 -1.67 8.85 8.67
C GLU A 91 -0.90 8.51 7.40
N TYR A 92 -1.61 8.32 6.29
CA TYR A 92 -1.01 8.13 4.98
C TYR A 92 -1.31 9.30 4.06
N GLN A 93 -0.26 9.75 3.38
CA GLN A 93 -0.32 10.77 2.35
C GLN A 93 0.52 10.30 1.16
N ALA A 94 0.13 10.70 -0.04
CA ALA A 94 0.87 10.42 -1.26
C ALA A 94 1.20 11.75 -1.96
N ASP A 95 2.43 11.86 -2.44
CA ASP A 95 2.83 13.00 -3.26
C ASP A 95 2.16 12.92 -4.64
N ILE A 96 1.75 14.07 -5.16
CA ILE A 96 1.28 14.16 -6.54
C ILE A 96 2.51 14.29 -7.43
N ALA A 97 2.76 13.24 -8.22
CA ALA A 97 3.77 13.29 -9.26
C ALA A 97 3.33 14.28 -10.36
N THR A 98 4.23 15.19 -10.72
CA THR A 98 4.03 16.09 -11.86
C THR A 98 4.18 15.31 -13.18
N PRO A 99 3.54 15.75 -14.28
CA PRO A 99 3.69 15.08 -15.57
C PRO A 99 5.16 14.90 -16.03
N PRO A 100 6.09 15.87 -15.83
CA PRO A 100 7.50 15.65 -16.11
C PRO A 100 8.12 14.51 -15.28
N GLN A 101 7.83 14.42 -13.97
CA GLN A 101 8.33 13.31 -13.14
C GLN A 101 7.81 11.95 -13.62
N VAL A 102 6.56 11.88 -14.06
CA VAL A 102 6.00 10.65 -14.65
C VAL A 102 6.71 10.29 -15.95
N SER A 103 6.99 11.28 -16.80
CA SER A 103 7.74 11.08 -18.05
C SER A 103 9.16 10.59 -17.81
N ASP A 104 9.90 11.22 -16.88
CA ASP A 104 11.27 10.84 -16.54
C ASP A 104 11.34 9.38 -16.06
N ILE A 105 10.43 8.98 -15.17
CA ILE A 105 10.36 7.60 -14.67
C ILE A 105 10.02 6.64 -15.81
N PHE A 106 9.06 7.01 -16.68
CA PHE A 106 8.70 6.20 -17.84
C PHE A 106 9.92 5.95 -18.75
N ASP A 107 10.72 6.98 -19.03
CA ASP A 107 11.89 6.86 -19.89
C ASP A 107 12.97 5.93 -19.29
N VAL A 108 13.19 6.01 -17.97
CA VAL A 108 14.09 5.08 -17.25
C VAL A 108 13.64 3.63 -17.44
N PHE A 109 12.36 3.33 -17.18
CA PHE A 109 11.84 1.97 -17.30
C PHE A 109 11.77 1.50 -18.77
N ASN A 110 11.45 2.40 -19.70
CA ASN A 110 11.45 2.08 -21.12
C ASN A 110 12.87 1.79 -21.63
N GLY A 111 13.89 2.47 -21.09
CA GLY A 111 15.29 2.20 -21.35
C GLY A 111 15.71 0.76 -20.99
N TYR A 112 15.12 0.15 -19.95
CA TYR A 112 15.39 -1.25 -19.60
C TYR A 112 14.98 -2.26 -20.67
N LYS A 113 14.09 -1.90 -21.61
CA LYS A 113 13.75 -2.78 -22.74
C LYS A 113 14.96 -3.11 -23.61
N THR A 114 15.97 -2.25 -23.64
CA THR A 114 17.24 -2.50 -24.35
C THR A 114 18.08 -3.61 -23.72
N GLN A 115 17.84 -3.92 -22.44
CA GLN A 115 18.50 -5.02 -21.73
C GLN A 115 17.80 -6.36 -21.95
N LEU A 116 16.59 -6.35 -22.53
CA LEU A 116 15.92 -7.58 -22.90
C LEU A 116 16.69 -8.25 -24.05
N PRO A 117 16.84 -9.58 -24.04
CA PRO A 117 17.44 -10.28 -25.17
C PRO A 117 16.70 -9.90 -26.45
N ILE A 118 17.45 -9.57 -27.51
CA ILE A 118 16.89 -9.48 -28.85
C ILE A 118 16.25 -10.85 -29.13
N LYS A 119 14.99 -10.88 -29.58
CA LYS A 119 14.31 -12.13 -29.96
C LYS A 119 15.28 -12.95 -30.84
N GLN A 120 15.63 -14.15 -30.38
CA GLN A 120 16.27 -15.16 -31.22
C GLN A 120 15.30 -15.64 -32.30
#